data_AF-A0A814LC25-F1
#
_entry.id   AF-A0A814LC25-F1
#
_cell.length_a   1.000
_cell.length_b   1.000
_cell.length_c   1.000
_cell.angle_alpha   90.00
_cell.angle_beta   90.00
_cell.angle_gamma   90.00
#
_symmetry.space_group_name_H-M   'P 1'
#
loop_
_entity.id
_entity.type
_entity.pdbx_description
1 polymer ?
#
loop_
_entity_poly.entity_id
_entity_poly.type
_entity_poly.pdbx_seq_one_letter_code
_entity_poly.pdbx_strand_id
1 'polypeptide(L)'
;MEETILRKLTPSEDCLTYFIENGGNWLYPTTIIIQSEIDLFLHKNKLQDSISIWKNLHPLLNCHLRKTQDGHNFVKSSLQDDYNNIHFIKLSKSISREDDWKLIHKHEFINPFGDNDLLWRLLVLELINDPLENVYKYAFIINLHHAISDGSNNIAIIKELLNLIENSLTQNANEISNERLEHSKYEFKFENDPRIGQKSEHLHLNKNDEFVPIGVPLIFPEYLKNNSPRKYLSDQDGEYVNLNGEIYSSIKELNDKVSQSRTGYITKKIQSEIFEKFVQKCKEKGVKLNSVFEVISSIAYKKLNEKYAERKCDDMKVNYLITINIRQFLNIPNYVMGFWIDSFRNQINLNFNDKTESFWQSEFWDLCHEQCKKLHDYINERGFLRPEKQIEMANCAYMLENRFRLNDLMVHYSLSNLGDQTIKENGKLFDIKEYYFGLSFEKMDYKYGLLSTCSINNESFWSFSFTRDLISDQAAQDFLDFIQDFIEKCV
;
A
#
# COMPACT_ATOMS: atom_id res chain seq x y z
N MET A 1 -24.44 7.07 25.08
CA MET A 1 -23.85 5.81 25.56
C MET A 1 -22.37 6.05 25.73
N GLU A 2 -21.77 5.59 26.84
CA GLU A 2 -20.31 5.67 27.00
C GLU A 2 -19.64 4.77 25.96
N GLU A 3 -18.69 5.32 25.21
CA GLU A 3 -17.93 4.55 24.24
C GLU A 3 -16.92 3.65 24.96
N THR A 4 -16.77 2.41 24.47
CA THR A 4 -15.80 1.46 25.05
C THR A 4 -14.44 1.65 24.38
N ILE A 5 -13.47 2.20 25.13
CA ILE A 5 -12.06 2.24 24.72
C ILE A 5 -11.51 0.82 24.71
N LEU A 6 -10.96 0.39 23.57
CA LEU A 6 -10.39 -0.95 23.40
C LEU A 6 -8.91 -0.98 23.78
N ARG A 7 -8.12 -0.06 23.23
CA ARG A 7 -6.72 0.18 23.60
C ARG A 7 -6.20 1.51 23.08
N LYS A 8 -5.09 1.96 23.65
CA LYS A 8 -4.27 3.04 23.10
C LYS A 8 -3.53 2.57 21.84
N LEU A 9 -3.28 3.48 20.90
CA LEU A 9 -2.42 3.22 19.73
C LEU A 9 -0.96 3.04 20.17
N THR A 10 -0.25 2.17 19.48
CA THR A 10 1.22 2.09 19.60
C THR A 10 1.84 3.34 18.98
N PRO A 11 3.01 3.80 19.41
CA PRO A 11 3.75 4.90 18.78
C PRO A 11 3.77 4.92 17.25
N SER A 12 3.94 3.76 16.60
CA SER A 12 3.93 3.67 15.14
C SER A 12 2.53 3.90 14.55
N GLU A 13 1.49 3.30 15.12
CA GLU A 13 0.09 3.55 14.72
C GLU A 13 -0.31 5.00 14.98
N ASP A 14 0.19 5.58 16.08
CA ASP A 14 -0.07 6.95 16.52
C ASP A 14 0.58 7.96 15.57
N CYS A 15 1.82 7.71 15.12
CA CYS A 15 2.47 8.50 14.07
C CYS A 15 1.58 8.62 12.83
N LEU A 16 1.01 7.51 12.35
CA LEU A 16 0.11 7.49 11.20
C LEU A 16 -1.16 8.31 11.44
N THR A 17 -1.61 8.39 12.70
CA THR A 17 -2.84 9.06 13.10
C THR A 17 -2.65 10.56 13.28
N TYR A 18 -1.52 11.05 13.77
CA TYR A 18 -1.26 12.50 13.87
C TYR A 18 -1.19 13.21 12.52
N PHE A 19 -0.90 12.48 11.44
CA PHE A 19 -1.07 13.03 10.10
C PHE A 19 -2.56 13.36 9.83
N ILE A 20 -3.51 12.60 10.36
CA ILE A 20 -4.99 12.81 10.21
C ILE A 20 -5.44 14.11 10.84
N GLU A 21 -4.99 14.39 12.05
CA GLU A 21 -5.39 15.61 12.77
C GLU A 21 -4.90 16.89 12.08
N ASN A 22 -3.81 16.79 11.30
CA ASN A 22 -3.30 17.85 10.45
C ASN A 22 -3.92 17.81 9.03
N GLY A 23 -4.98 17.02 8.86
CA GLY A 23 -5.78 16.88 7.64
C GLY A 23 -5.35 15.74 6.71
N GLY A 24 -4.21 15.09 6.92
CA GLY A 24 -3.66 14.05 6.04
C GLY A 24 -4.10 12.65 6.39
N ASN A 25 -4.59 11.88 5.43
CA ASN A 25 -5.13 10.56 5.71
C ASN A 25 -4.18 9.49 5.20
N TRP A 26 -3.68 8.62 6.09
CA TRP A 26 -2.94 7.42 5.68
C TRP A 26 -3.92 6.36 5.21
N LEU A 27 -4.54 6.66 4.07
CA LEU A 27 -5.40 5.76 3.34
C LEU A 27 -4.53 4.81 2.55
N TYR A 28 -4.92 3.54 2.60
CA TYR A 28 -4.19 2.46 1.98
C TYR A 28 -5.11 1.69 1.02
N PRO A 29 -5.59 2.33 -0.07
CA PRO A 29 -6.44 1.67 -1.03
C PRO A 29 -5.67 0.54 -1.72
N THR A 30 -6.33 -0.61 -1.77
CA THR A 30 -5.85 -1.84 -2.37
C THR A 30 -6.93 -2.35 -3.29
N THR A 31 -6.57 -2.65 -4.53
CA THR A 31 -7.44 -3.26 -5.52
C THR A 31 -7.01 -4.68 -5.79
N ILE A 32 -7.97 -5.59 -5.70
CA ILE A 32 -7.82 -7.00 -6.06
C ILE A 32 -8.78 -7.29 -7.20
N ILE A 33 -8.25 -7.66 -8.35
CA ILE A 33 -9.06 -8.07 -9.50
C ILE A 33 -9.28 -9.56 -9.38
N ILE A 34 -10.55 -9.98 -9.38
CA ILE A 34 -10.94 -11.38 -9.27
C ILE A 34 -11.77 -11.81 -10.47
N GLN A 35 -11.61 -13.08 -10.85
CA GLN A 35 -12.59 -13.83 -11.62
C GLN A 35 -13.46 -14.65 -10.68
N SER A 36 -14.75 -14.75 -11.00
CA SER A 36 -15.76 -15.44 -10.21
C SER A 36 -16.60 -16.33 -11.12
N GLU A 37 -16.85 -17.57 -10.70
CA GLU A 37 -17.77 -18.49 -11.39
C GLU A 37 -19.25 -18.16 -11.14
N ILE A 38 -19.51 -17.18 -10.27
CA ILE A 38 -20.84 -16.76 -9.86
C ILE A 38 -20.99 -15.24 -9.94
N ASP A 39 -22.24 -14.81 -10.08
CA ASP A 39 -22.58 -13.39 -9.98
C ASP A 39 -22.67 -12.95 -8.50
N LEU A 40 -21.68 -12.19 -8.05
CA LEU A 40 -21.65 -11.67 -6.67
C LEU A 40 -22.81 -10.73 -6.37
N PHE A 41 -23.38 -10.05 -7.37
CA PHE A 41 -24.46 -9.08 -7.19
C PHE A 41 -25.78 -9.81 -6.91
N LEU A 42 -26.02 -10.96 -7.56
CA LEU A 42 -27.14 -11.86 -7.23
C LEU A 42 -27.02 -12.46 -5.83
N HIS A 43 -25.80 -12.58 -5.31
CA HIS A 43 -25.50 -13.18 -4.01
C HIS A 43 -25.13 -12.15 -2.92
N LYS A 44 -25.55 -10.88 -3.06
CA LYS A 44 -25.25 -9.80 -2.09
C LYS A 44 -25.47 -10.20 -0.63
N ASN A 45 -26.59 -10.82 -0.30
CA ASN A 45 -26.91 -11.17 1.09
C ASN A 45 -25.87 -12.14 1.68
N LYS A 46 -25.40 -13.10 0.88
CA LYS A 46 -24.35 -14.05 1.29
C LYS A 46 -23.01 -13.38 1.49
N LEU A 47 -22.69 -12.38 0.68
CA LEU A 47 -21.53 -11.53 0.89
C LEU A 47 -21.65 -10.74 2.20
N GLN A 48 -22.81 -10.14 2.49
CA GLN A 48 -23.06 -9.41 3.74
C GLN A 48 -22.94 -10.32 4.99
N ASP A 49 -23.52 -11.52 4.94
CA ASP A 49 -23.38 -12.53 6.00
C ASP A 49 -21.91 -12.89 6.23
N SER A 50 -21.16 -13.10 5.15
CA SER A 50 -19.73 -13.44 5.19
C SER A 50 -18.90 -12.29 5.76
N ILE A 51 -19.24 -11.05 5.41
CA ILE A 51 -18.60 -9.85 5.97
C ILE A 51 -18.88 -9.73 7.48
N SER A 52 -20.08 -10.06 7.95
CA SER A 52 -20.38 -10.07 9.38
C SER A 52 -19.50 -11.08 10.13
N ILE A 53 -19.31 -12.28 9.57
CA ILE A 53 -18.38 -13.27 10.12
C ILE A 53 -16.94 -12.73 10.10
N TRP A 54 -16.53 -12.13 8.98
CA TRP A 54 -15.20 -11.55 8.80
C TRP A 54 -14.90 -10.43 9.81
N LYS A 55 -15.86 -9.54 10.09
CA LYS A 55 -15.76 -8.52 11.15
C LYS A 55 -15.59 -9.14 12.53
N ASN A 56 -16.25 -10.26 12.82
CA ASN A 56 -16.08 -10.95 14.10
C ASN A 56 -14.70 -11.62 14.23
N LEU A 57 -14.11 -12.04 13.12
CA LEU A 57 -12.77 -12.60 13.04
C LEU A 57 -11.66 -11.55 13.16
N HIS A 58 -11.97 -10.29 12.84
CA HIS A 58 -11.05 -9.16 12.87
C HIS A 58 -11.63 -8.00 13.67
N PRO A 59 -11.44 -7.99 15.00
CA PRO A 59 -12.00 -6.95 15.84
C PRO A 59 -11.61 -5.52 15.46
N LEU A 60 -10.47 -5.28 14.81
CA LEU A 60 -10.10 -3.95 14.29
C LEU A 60 -11.01 -3.43 13.17
N LEU A 61 -11.77 -4.29 12.47
CA LEU A 61 -12.79 -3.86 11.51
C LEU A 61 -14.03 -3.25 12.18
N ASN A 62 -14.12 -3.32 13.51
CA ASN A 62 -15.23 -2.79 14.30
C ASN A 62 -14.85 -1.56 15.12
N CYS A 63 -13.75 -0.89 14.77
CA CYS A 63 -13.27 0.26 15.52
C CYS A 63 -13.23 1.55 14.70
N HIS A 64 -13.26 2.66 15.44
CA HIS A 64 -12.91 4.01 14.98
C HIS A 64 -11.79 4.56 15.88
N LEU A 65 -11.20 5.70 15.48
CA LEU A 65 -10.16 6.37 16.24
C LEU A 65 -10.75 7.49 17.09
N ARG A 66 -10.28 7.61 18.33
CA ARG A 66 -10.65 8.73 19.20
C ARG A 66 -9.44 9.26 19.96
N LYS A 67 -9.28 10.58 19.97
CA LYS A 67 -8.34 11.27 20.86
C LYS A 67 -8.92 11.42 22.26
N THR A 68 -8.20 10.96 23.27
CA THR A 68 -8.51 11.16 24.70
C THR A 68 -7.39 11.98 25.36
N GLN A 69 -7.44 12.16 26.68
CA GLN A 69 -6.35 12.78 27.44
C GLN A 69 -5.05 11.97 27.36
N ASP A 70 -5.15 10.65 27.11
CA ASP A 70 -4.01 9.75 27.05
C ASP A 70 -3.45 9.54 25.63
N GLY A 71 -3.97 10.27 24.63
CA GLY A 71 -3.58 10.15 23.21
C GLY A 71 -4.66 9.50 22.34
N HIS A 72 -4.28 8.94 21.19
CA HIS A 72 -5.22 8.24 20.31
C HIS A 72 -5.51 6.82 20.76
N ASN A 73 -6.76 6.42 20.61
CA ASN A 73 -7.24 5.11 21.02
C ASN A 73 -8.11 4.49 19.93
N PHE A 74 -8.05 3.16 19.85
CA PHE A 74 -9.09 2.38 19.20
C PHE A 74 -10.30 2.29 20.12
N VAL A 75 -11.46 2.63 19.56
CA VAL A 75 -12.74 2.63 20.27
C VAL A 75 -13.71 1.71 19.53
N LYS A 76 -14.53 0.98 20.29
CA LYS A 76 -15.56 0.12 19.71
C LYS A 76 -16.63 0.98 19.03
N SER A 77 -16.86 0.74 17.74
CA SER A 77 -17.91 1.42 17.00
C SER A 77 -19.29 0.88 17.38
N SER A 78 -20.30 1.76 17.40
CA SER A 78 -21.71 1.37 17.48
C SER A 78 -22.29 0.89 16.14
N LEU A 79 -21.55 1.04 15.03
CA LEU A 79 -21.96 0.69 13.67
C LEU A 79 -21.63 -0.77 13.31
N GLN A 80 -21.69 -1.70 14.27
CA GLN A 80 -21.24 -3.07 14.05
C GLN A 80 -22.08 -3.83 13.01
N ASP A 81 -23.38 -3.55 12.96
CA ASP A 81 -24.32 -4.22 12.03
C ASP A 81 -24.63 -3.38 10.78
N ASP A 82 -23.95 -2.24 10.62
CA ASP A 82 -24.13 -1.37 9.46
C ASP A 82 -23.23 -1.83 8.30
N TYR A 83 -23.80 -1.84 7.10
CA TYR A 83 -23.12 -2.14 5.84
C TYR A 83 -22.91 -0.88 4.97
N ASN A 84 -23.09 0.32 5.53
CA ASN A 84 -22.91 1.59 4.85
C ASN A 84 -21.48 1.83 4.33
N ASN A 85 -20.49 1.10 4.85
CA ASN A 85 -19.10 1.14 4.40
C ASN A 85 -18.79 0.13 3.27
N ILE A 86 -19.82 -0.57 2.75
CA ILE A 86 -19.71 -1.53 1.64
C ILE A 86 -20.57 -1.06 0.47
N HIS A 87 -19.93 -0.87 -0.68
CA HIS A 87 -20.59 -0.34 -1.87
C HIS A 87 -20.48 -1.34 -3.02
N PHE A 88 -21.64 -1.71 -3.58
CA PHE A 88 -21.70 -2.46 -4.83
C PHE A 88 -21.92 -1.48 -5.96
N ILE A 89 -21.01 -1.47 -6.93
CA ILE A 89 -20.94 -0.42 -7.95
C ILE A 89 -20.92 -1.06 -9.33
N LYS A 90 -21.74 -0.54 -10.25
CA LYS A 90 -21.74 -0.88 -11.67
C LYS A 90 -21.79 0.38 -12.52
N LEU A 91 -21.39 0.28 -13.78
CA LEU A 91 -21.48 1.38 -14.73
C LEU A 91 -22.88 1.39 -15.38
N SER A 92 -23.56 2.56 -15.41
CA SER A 92 -24.99 2.60 -15.72
C SER A 92 -25.34 2.33 -17.20
N LYS A 93 -24.55 2.84 -18.15
CA LYS A 93 -24.88 2.82 -19.60
C LYS A 93 -23.69 2.84 -20.57
N SER A 94 -22.45 2.91 -20.11
CA SER A 94 -21.26 2.86 -20.95
C SER A 94 -20.69 1.45 -21.02
N ILE A 95 -19.94 1.16 -22.09
CA ILE A 95 -19.11 -0.05 -22.18
C ILE A 95 -18.15 0.02 -20.99
N SER A 96 -18.37 -0.83 -19.99
CA SER A 96 -17.42 -1.03 -18.89
C SER A 96 -16.05 -1.25 -19.50
N ARG A 97 -15.01 -0.69 -18.89
CA ARG A 97 -13.63 -0.86 -19.31
C ARG A 97 -12.91 -1.68 -18.26
N GLU A 98 -11.92 -2.44 -18.72
CA GLU A 98 -11.04 -3.21 -17.84
C GLU A 98 -10.31 -2.31 -16.81
N ASP A 99 -10.18 -1.02 -17.12
CA ASP A 99 -9.46 -0.04 -16.31
C ASP A 99 -10.35 0.89 -15.45
N ASP A 100 -11.69 0.71 -15.43
CA ASP A 100 -12.59 1.59 -14.67
C ASP A 100 -12.27 1.62 -13.17
N TRP A 101 -11.79 0.50 -12.63
CA TRP A 101 -11.34 0.40 -11.25
C TRP A 101 -10.24 1.40 -10.89
N LYS A 102 -9.39 1.82 -11.85
CA LYS A 102 -8.28 2.74 -11.59
C LYS A 102 -8.80 4.12 -11.17
N LEU A 103 -9.93 4.57 -11.73
CA LEU A 103 -10.52 5.86 -11.37
C LEU A 103 -11.11 5.81 -9.95
N ILE A 104 -11.84 4.74 -9.63
CA ILE A 104 -12.41 4.52 -8.29
C ILE A 104 -11.29 4.35 -7.25
N HIS A 105 -10.26 3.57 -7.54
CA HIS A 105 -9.07 3.41 -6.69
C HIS A 105 -8.42 4.77 -6.41
N LYS A 106 -8.23 5.61 -7.44
CA LYS A 106 -7.65 6.94 -7.28
C LYS A 106 -8.53 7.86 -6.44
N HIS A 107 -9.85 7.78 -6.61
CA HIS A 107 -10.79 8.52 -5.77
C HIS A 107 -10.69 8.12 -4.29
N GLU A 108 -10.39 6.85 -3.99
CA GLU A 108 -10.21 6.41 -2.61
C GLU A 108 -8.97 7.01 -1.92
N PHE A 109 -7.98 7.55 -2.64
CA PHE A 109 -6.88 8.31 -2.03
C PHE A 109 -7.32 9.65 -1.42
N ILE A 110 -8.43 10.23 -1.90
CA ILE A 110 -8.93 11.55 -1.50
C ILE A 110 -10.21 11.48 -0.67
N ASN A 111 -10.64 10.27 -0.30
CA ASN A 111 -11.87 10.03 0.43
C ASN A 111 -11.51 9.61 1.88
N PRO A 112 -11.34 10.54 2.82
CA PRO A 112 -10.89 10.21 4.17
C PRO A 112 -11.94 9.45 4.98
N PHE A 113 -11.52 8.88 6.11
CA PHE A 113 -12.43 8.41 7.16
C PHE A 113 -12.76 9.59 8.09
N GLY A 114 -14.03 9.78 8.41
CA GLY A 114 -14.46 10.72 9.45
C GLY A 114 -14.20 10.19 10.86
N ASP A 115 -14.35 11.06 11.87
CA ASP A 115 -14.04 10.75 13.28
C ASP A 115 -14.80 9.54 13.84
N ASN A 116 -15.99 9.25 13.31
CA ASN A 116 -16.85 8.15 13.76
C ASN A 116 -16.97 7.03 12.72
N ASP A 117 -16.24 7.12 11.61
CA ASP A 117 -16.29 6.13 10.56
C ASP A 117 -15.54 4.87 11.00
N LEU A 118 -15.98 3.72 10.51
CA LEU A 118 -15.15 2.53 10.53
C LEU A 118 -13.88 2.81 9.74
N LEU A 119 -12.75 2.30 10.23
CA LEU A 119 -11.43 2.50 9.61
C LEU A 119 -11.21 1.69 8.32
N TRP A 120 -12.30 1.31 7.66
CA TRP A 120 -12.27 0.57 6.41
C TRP A 120 -13.54 0.76 5.57
N ARG A 121 -13.39 0.69 4.26
CA ARG A 121 -14.47 0.60 3.27
C ARG A 121 -14.15 -0.45 2.21
N LEU A 122 -15.18 -1.11 1.70
CA LEU A 122 -15.07 -2.07 0.60
C LEU A 122 -15.96 -1.62 -0.55
N LEU A 123 -15.38 -1.49 -1.74
CA LEU A 123 -16.11 -1.25 -2.97
C LEU A 123 -15.97 -2.50 -3.85
N VAL A 124 -17.11 -3.11 -4.20
CA VAL A 124 -17.20 -4.22 -5.15
C VAL A 124 -17.68 -3.65 -6.47
N LEU A 125 -16.73 -3.43 -7.38
CA LEU A 125 -17.00 -2.88 -8.71
C LEU A 125 -17.11 -4.02 -9.72
N GLU A 126 -18.25 -4.09 -10.40
CA GLU A 126 -18.43 -4.95 -11.57
C GLU A 126 -17.60 -4.42 -12.75
N LEU A 127 -16.81 -5.31 -13.36
CA LEU A 127 -16.02 -5.03 -14.56
C LEU A 127 -16.69 -5.67 -15.79
N ILE A 128 -16.02 -5.66 -16.93
CA ILE A 128 -16.49 -6.35 -18.14
C ILE A 128 -16.65 -7.85 -17.84
N ASN A 129 -17.90 -8.30 -17.80
CA ASN A 129 -18.26 -9.72 -17.77
C ASN A 129 -18.41 -10.21 -19.22
N ASP A 130 -17.94 -11.44 -19.51
CA ASP A 130 -18.31 -12.15 -20.73
C ASP A 130 -19.47 -13.10 -20.40
N PRO A 131 -20.72 -12.76 -20.77
CA PRO A 131 -21.87 -13.59 -20.45
C PRO A 131 -21.83 -14.96 -21.13
N LEU A 132 -21.02 -15.13 -22.20
CA LEU A 132 -20.91 -16.39 -22.92
C LEU A 132 -20.04 -17.41 -22.18
N GLU A 133 -19.11 -16.94 -21.34
CA GLU A 133 -18.16 -17.81 -20.63
C GLU A 133 -18.62 -18.16 -19.20
N ASN A 134 -19.72 -17.58 -18.70
CA ASN A 134 -20.12 -17.67 -17.29
C ASN A 134 -19.01 -17.27 -16.30
N VAL A 135 -18.12 -16.36 -16.72
CA VAL A 135 -17.03 -15.84 -15.89
C VAL A 135 -17.28 -14.36 -15.62
N TYR A 136 -17.47 -14.04 -14.36
CA TYR A 136 -17.68 -12.67 -13.89
C TYR A 136 -16.36 -12.08 -13.42
N LYS A 137 -16.11 -10.80 -13.69
CA LYS A 137 -14.93 -10.07 -13.26
C LYS A 137 -15.33 -8.94 -12.33
N TYR A 138 -14.66 -8.86 -11.18
CA TYR A 138 -14.88 -7.82 -10.19
C TYR A 138 -13.56 -7.20 -9.74
N ALA A 139 -13.59 -5.91 -9.42
CA ALA A 139 -12.55 -5.25 -8.65
C ALA A 139 -13.02 -5.08 -7.20
N PHE A 140 -12.31 -5.72 -6.28
CA PHE A 140 -12.46 -5.50 -4.84
C PHE A 140 -11.50 -4.38 -4.45
N ILE A 141 -12.03 -3.19 -4.25
CA ILE A 141 -11.26 -2.02 -3.81
C ILE A 141 -11.50 -1.87 -2.31
N ILE A 142 -10.54 -2.32 -1.51
CA ILE A 142 -10.57 -2.15 -0.07
C ILE A 142 -9.69 -0.96 0.31
N ASN A 143 -10.29 0.00 1.02
CA ASN A 143 -9.56 1.12 1.59
C ASN A 143 -9.51 0.93 3.09
N LEU A 144 -8.31 0.84 3.64
CA LEU A 144 -8.06 0.62 5.07
C LEU A 144 -7.26 1.80 5.62
N HIS A 145 -7.57 2.20 6.85
CA HIS A 145 -6.68 3.07 7.57
C HIS A 145 -5.39 2.33 7.89
N HIS A 146 -4.23 2.92 7.59
CA HIS A 146 -2.95 2.22 7.72
C HIS A 146 -2.60 1.86 9.19
N ALA A 147 -3.26 2.45 10.18
CA ALA A 147 -3.10 2.05 11.59
C ALA A 147 -3.65 0.64 11.89
N ILE A 148 -4.62 0.15 11.12
CA ILE A 148 -5.22 -1.18 11.34
C ILE A 148 -4.76 -2.23 10.34
N SER A 149 -3.95 -1.87 9.34
CA SER A 149 -3.52 -2.83 8.33
C SER A 149 -2.21 -2.44 7.66
N ASP A 150 -1.61 -3.39 6.96
CA ASP A 150 -0.46 -3.20 6.09
C ASP A 150 -0.59 -4.08 4.84
N GLY A 151 0.35 -3.95 3.89
CA GLY A 151 0.27 -4.64 2.60
C GLY A 151 0.19 -6.17 2.68
N SER A 152 0.85 -6.79 3.65
CA SER A 152 0.82 -8.25 3.80
C SER A 152 -0.52 -8.73 4.35
N ASN A 153 -1.12 -7.96 5.26
CA ASN A 153 -2.42 -8.30 5.83
C ASN A 153 -3.57 -8.07 4.87
N ASN A 154 -3.56 -6.97 4.09
CA ASN A 154 -4.61 -6.65 3.13
C ASN A 154 -5.00 -7.82 2.22
N ILE A 155 -4.00 -8.49 1.63
CA ILE A 155 -4.29 -9.63 0.76
C ILE A 155 -4.77 -10.85 1.55
N ALA A 156 -4.21 -11.11 2.73
CA ALA A 156 -4.59 -12.23 3.57
C ALA A 156 -6.05 -12.13 4.04
N ILE A 157 -6.49 -10.94 4.46
CA ILE A 157 -7.86 -10.73 4.95
C ILE A 157 -8.90 -10.78 3.82
N ILE A 158 -8.56 -10.33 2.60
CA ILE A 158 -9.46 -10.51 1.45
C ILE A 158 -9.52 -11.97 1.01
N LYS A 159 -8.39 -12.71 1.02
CA LYS A 159 -8.41 -14.16 0.80
C LYS A 159 -9.31 -14.86 1.82
N GLU A 160 -9.25 -14.46 3.10
CA GLU A 160 -10.15 -14.97 4.13
C GLU A 160 -11.61 -14.64 3.83
N LEU A 161 -11.93 -13.39 3.44
CA LEU A 161 -13.28 -12.99 3.03
C LEU A 161 -13.81 -13.80 1.84
N LEU A 162 -13.01 -14.01 0.79
CA LEU A 162 -13.38 -14.82 -0.37
C LEU A 162 -13.70 -16.27 0.03
N ASN A 163 -12.88 -16.88 0.89
CA ASN A 163 -13.16 -18.21 1.41
C ASN A 163 -14.46 -18.26 2.24
N LEU A 164 -14.77 -17.21 3.02
CA LEU A 164 -16.03 -17.13 3.77
C LEU A 164 -17.25 -17.06 2.86
N ILE A 165 -17.17 -16.27 1.78
CA ILE A 165 -18.22 -16.17 0.76
C ILE A 165 -18.46 -17.53 0.11
N GLU A 166 -17.38 -18.20 -0.28
CA GLU A 166 -17.42 -19.54 -0.88
C GLU A 166 -18.06 -20.58 0.05
N ASN A 167 -17.67 -20.59 1.32
CA ASN A 167 -18.28 -21.46 2.34
C ASN A 167 -19.79 -21.18 2.50
N SER A 168 -20.17 -19.91 2.54
CA SER A 168 -21.58 -19.46 2.69
C SER A 168 -22.47 -19.89 1.52
N LEU A 169 -21.89 -20.00 0.33
CA LEU A 169 -22.58 -20.38 -0.91
C LEU A 169 -22.63 -21.89 -1.13
N THR A 170 -21.53 -22.57 -0.85
CA THR A 170 -21.42 -24.04 -0.99
C THR A 170 -22.05 -24.81 0.17
N GLN A 171 -22.51 -24.10 1.21
CA GLN A 171 -23.01 -24.67 2.46
C GLN A 171 -21.97 -25.53 3.21
N ASN A 172 -20.69 -25.38 2.86
CA ASN A 172 -19.58 -25.98 3.59
C ASN A 172 -19.22 -25.05 4.75
N ALA A 173 -19.91 -25.21 5.88
CA ALA A 173 -19.54 -24.52 7.11
C ALA A 173 -18.19 -25.07 7.61
N ASN A 174 -17.09 -24.49 7.13
CA ASN A 174 -15.80 -24.69 7.78
C ASN A 174 -15.87 -24.02 9.15
N GLU A 175 -15.75 -24.81 10.21
CA GLU A 175 -15.62 -24.27 11.56
C GLU A 175 -14.39 -23.37 11.61
N ILE A 176 -14.58 -22.13 12.08
CA ILE A 176 -13.47 -21.24 12.41
C ILE A 176 -12.63 -21.95 13.46
N SER A 177 -11.35 -22.16 13.17
CA SER A 177 -10.46 -22.84 14.12
C SER A 177 -10.32 -22.02 15.41
N ASN A 178 -10.28 -22.70 16.55
CA ASN A 178 -9.98 -22.04 17.84
C ASN A 178 -8.66 -21.26 17.79
N GLU A 179 -7.68 -21.78 17.04
CA GLU A 179 -6.40 -21.10 16.79
C GLU A 179 -6.60 -19.72 16.13
N ARG A 180 -7.47 -19.63 15.11
CA ARG A 180 -7.77 -18.35 14.45
C ARG A 180 -8.44 -17.35 15.39
N LEU A 181 -9.30 -17.82 16.30
CA LEU A 181 -9.94 -16.99 17.34
C LEU A 181 -8.94 -16.53 18.41
N GLU A 182 -7.95 -17.35 18.74
CA GLU A 182 -6.87 -16.92 19.64
C GLU A 182 -5.98 -15.85 18.98
N HIS A 183 -5.65 -16.02 17.70
CA HIS A 183 -4.85 -15.04 16.97
C HIS A 183 -5.52 -13.67 16.81
N SER A 184 -6.86 -13.60 16.73
CA SER A 184 -7.56 -12.30 16.64
C SER A 184 -7.36 -11.44 17.89
N LYS A 185 -7.05 -12.05 19.04
CA LYS A 185 -6.76 -11.33 20.29
C LYS A 185 -5.47 -10.50 20.17
N TYR A 186 -4.54 -10.89 19.31
CA TYR A 186 -3.28 -10.16 19.09
C TYR A 186 -3.49 -8.77 18.46
N GLU A 187 -4.63 -8.52 17.82
CA GLU A 187 -4.97 -7.20 17.26
C GLU A 187 -5.11 -6.10 18.35
N PHE A 188 -5.51 -6.51 19.57
CA PHE A 188 -5.61 -5.60 20.73
C PHE A 188 -4.55 -5.85 21.80
N LYS A 189 -4.13 -7.09 21.96
CA LYS A 189 -3.18 -7.45 23.02
C LYS A 189 -2.20 -8.47 22.51
N PHE A 190 -1.03 -7.98 22.14
CA PHE A 190 0.13 -8.81 21.87
C PHE A 190 1.10 -8.71 23.05
N GLU A 191 1.50 -9.85 23.60
CA GLU A 191 2.42 -9.89 24.73
C GLU A 191 3.83 -9.48 24.27
N ASN A 192 4.48 -8.57 25.02
CA ASN A 192 5.78 -8.01 24.66
C ASN A 192 5.79 -7.31 23.29
N ASP A 193 4.71 -6.58 22.96
CA ASP A 193 4.59 -5.88 21.69
C ASP A 193 5.74 -4.89 21.49
N PRO A 194 6.65 -5.15 20.52
CA PRO A 194 7.82 -4.32 20.31
C PRO A 194 7.44 -2.93 19.76
N ARG A 195 6.18 -2.70 19.41
CA ARG A 195 5.69 -1.40 18.98
C ARG A 195 5.36 -0.50 20.17
N ILE A 196 5.19 -1.06 21.38
CA ILE A 196 4.96 -0.29 22.62
C ILE A 196 6.32 0.26 23.10
N GLY A 197 6.76 1.34 22.45
CA GLY A 197 7.94 2.09 22.88
C GLY A 197 7.63 3.01 24.07
N GLN A 198 8.63 3.23 24.93
CA GLN A 198 8.61 4.32 25.91
C GLN A 198 9.34 5.53 25.34
N LYS A 199 8.78 6.73 25.57
CA LYS A 199 9.41 8.00 25.19
C LYS A 199 10.77 8.13 25.90
N SER A 200 11.78 8.64 25.20
CA SER A 200 13.06 8.99 25.85
C SER A 200 12.86 10.09 26.90
N GLU A 201 13.36 9.85 28.11
CA GLU A 201 13.36 10.85 29.20
C GLU A 201 14.14 12.12 28.85
N HIS A 202 15.04 12.05 27.86
CA HIS A 202 15.95 13.14 27.47
C HIS A 202 15.46 13.97 26.28
N LEU A 203 14.25 13.73 25.75
CA LEU A 203 13.74 14.51 24.63
C LEU A 203 13.25 15.89 25.11
N HIS A 204 14.19 16.84 25.23
CA HIS A 204 13.90 18.26 25.42
C HIS A 204 13.70 18.91 24.05
N LEU A 205 12.45 19.03 23.60
CA LEU A 205 12.14 19.82 22.41
C LEU A 205 12.01 21.29 22.82
N ASN A 206 12.91 22.16 22.38
CA ASN A 206 12.58 23.57 22.32
C ASN A 206 11.59 23.76 21.16
N LYS A 207 10.48 24.48 21.38
CA LYS A 207 9.48 24.74 20.32
C LYS A 207 10.04 25.49 19.12
N ASN A 208 11.23 26.08 19.26
CA ASN A 208 11.96 26.78 18.21
C ASN A 208 13.00 25.91 17.50
N ASP A 209 13.27 24.69 17.98
CA ASP A 209 14.22 23.79 17.32
C ASP A 209 13.50 23.13 16.15
N GLU A 210 13.85 23.51 14.92
CA GLU A 210 13.56 22.65 13.77
C GLU A 210 14.34 21.35 13.99
N PHE A 211 13.63 20.22 14.10
CA PHE A 211 14.30 18.93 14.10
C PHE A 211 14.88 18.73 12.70
N VAL A 212 16.20 18.86 12.61
CA VAL A 212 16.98 18.49 11.42
C VAL A 212 17.52 17.08 11.65
N PRO A 213 16.85 16.00 11.20
CA PRO A 213 17.52 14.75 10.90
C PRO A 213 18.83 15.04 10.19
N ILE A 214 19.93 14.51 10.72
CA ILE A 214 21.27 14.70 10.20
C ILE A 214 21.28 14.32 8.70
N GLY A 215 21.30 15.31 7.80
CA GLY A 215 21.26 15.07 6.37
C GLY A 215 21.10 16.33 5.52
N VAL A 216 21.93 16.44 4.49
CA VAL A 216 22.01 17.54 3.51
C VAL A 216 20.68 17.73 2.76
N PRO A 217 20.12 18.95 2.63
CA PRO A 217 18.85 19.17 1.95
C PRO A 217 18.88 18.62 0.52
N LEU A 218 18.00 17.66 0.23
CA LEU A 218 17.67 17.27 -1.14
C LEU A 218 16.73 18.32 -1.72
N ILE A 219 17.30 19.18 -2.56
CA ILE A 219 16.51 19.99 -3.48
C ILE A 219 15.93 19.02 -4.50
N PHE A 220 14.70 18.55 -4.26
CA PHE A 220 13.95 17.89 -5.31
C PHE A 220 13.83 18.88 -6.47
N PRO A 221 14.34 18.52 -7.66
CA PRO A 221 14.43 19.49 -8.71
C PRO A 221 13.03 19.93 -9.17
N GLU A 222 12.82 21.24 -9.27
CA GLU A 222 11.54 21.78 -9.73
C GLU A 222 11.15 21.26 -11.12
N TYR A 223 12.12 20.84 -11.94
CA TYR A 223 11.90 20.28 -13.26
C TYR A 223 11.14 18.94 -13.28
N LEU A 224 11.07 18.19 -12.17
CA LEU A 224 10.25 16.97 -12.08
C LEU A 224 8.76 17.30 -11.83
N LYS A 225 8.46 18.52 -11.40
CA LYS A 225 7.11 19.01 -11.15
C LYS A 225 6.51 19.52 -12.44
N ASN A 226 5.23 19.23 -12.65
CA ASN A 226 4.48 19.87 -13.73
C ASN A 226 3.73 21.08 -13.15
N ASN A 227 4.01 22.29 -13.63
CA ASN A 227 3.38 23.52 -13.16
C ASN A 227 1.96 23.74 -13.73
N SER A 228 1.46 22.84 -14.58
CA SER A 228 0.12 22.97 -15.16
C SER A 228 -0.91 22.13 -14.39
N PRO A 229 -2.00 22.74 -13.86
CA PRO A 229 -3.11 21.97 -13.30
C PRO A 229 -3.65 21.04 -14.39
N ARG A 230 -3.62 19.74 -14.12
CA ARG A 230 -4.05 18.73 -15.09
C ARG A 230 -5.56 18.74 -15.16
N LYS A 231 -6.10 18.81 -16.37
CA LYS A 231 -7.45 18.34 -16.64
C LYS A 231 -7.34 16.92 -17.14
N TYR A 232 -7.95 15.96 -16.43
CA TYR A 232 -8.32 14.70 -17.05
C TYR A 232 -9.43 15.06 -18.05
N LEU A 233 -9.05 15.47 -19.26
CA LEU A 233 -9.98 15.70 -20.37
C LEU A 233 -10.44 14.33 -20.84
N SER A 234 -11.33 13.74 -20.06
CA SER A 234 -12.12 12.61 -20.46
C SER A 234 -13.42 13.19 -20.99
N ASP A 235 -13.62 13.19 -22.31
CA ASP A 235 -14.92 13.45 -22.95
C ASP A 235 -15.92 12.31 -22.68
N GLN A 236 -15.72 11.54 -21.62
CA GLN A 236 -16.51 10.37 -21.30
C GLN A 236 -17.63 10.76 -20.36
N ASP A 237 -18.85 10.53 -20.85
CA ASP A 237 -20.07 10.59 -20.07
C ASP A 237 -20.37 9.20 -19.49
N GLY A 238 -20.89 9.17 -18.27
CA GLY A 238 -21.26 7.93 -17.59
C GLY A 238 -21.40 8.13 -16.09
N GLU A 239 -22.15 7.23 -15.47
CA GLU A 239 -22.42 7.24 -14.04
C GLU A 239 -22.13 5.86 -13.47
N TYR A 240 -21.38 5.85 -12.38
CA TYR A 240 -21.34 4.70 -11.49
C TYR A 240 -22.61 4.71 -10.66
N VAL A 241 -23.32 3.60 -10.65
CA VAL A 241 -24.57 3.43 -9.91
C VAL A 241 -24.46 2.25 -8.97
N ASN A 242 -25.24 2.27 -7.90
CA ASN A 242 -25.37 1.14 -7.00
C ASN A 242 -26.37 0.10 -7.54
N LEU A 243 -26.62 -0.95 -6.74
CA LEU A 243 -27.57 -2.01 -7.08
C LEU A 243 -29.02 -1.53 -7.28
N ASN A 244 -29.42 -0.46 -6.60
CA ASN A 244 -30.74 0.15 -6.72
C ASN A 244 -30.85 1.08 -7.94
N GLY A 245 -29.75 1.28 -8.68
CA GLY A 245 -29.68 2.24 -9.78
C GLY A 245 -29.48 3.69 -9.33
N GLU A 246 -29.21 3.93 -8.05
CA GLU A 246 -28.91 5.26 -7.52
C GLU A 246 -27.48 5.64 -7.91
N ILE A 247 -27.26 6.90 -8.29
CA ILE A 247 -25.96 7.40 -8.70
C ILE A 247 -25.01 7.39 -7.50
N TYR A 248 -23.92 6.64 -7.61
CA TYR A 248 -22.78 6.70 -6.71
C TYR A 248 -21.93 7.94 -7.03
N SER A 249 -21.50 8.09 -8.28
CA SER A 249 -20.82 9.29 -8.79
C SER A 249 -20.76 9.29 -10.31
N SER A 250 -20.64 10.46 -10.93
CA SER A 250 -20.38 10.55 -12.37
C SER A 250 -18.89 10.40 -12.68
N ILE A 251 -18.55 9.85 -13.85
CA ILE A 251 -17.15 9.76 -14.32
C ILE A 251 -16.48 11.15 -14.31
N LYS A 252 -17.22 12.19 -14.72
CA LYS A 252 -16.74 13.57 -14.73
C LYS A 252 -16.41 14.06 -13.33
N GLU A 253 -17.30 13.88 -12.37
CA GLU A 253 -17.07 14.27 -10.97
C GLU A 253 -15.83 13.58 -10.39
N LEU A 254 -15.68 12.26 -10.60
CA LEU A 254 -14.51 11.52 -10.14
C LEU A 254 -13.23 12.02 -10.80
N ASN A 255 -13.23 12.26 -12.11
CA ASN A 255 -12.09 12.82 -12.82
C ASN A 255 -11.72 14.21 -12.29
N ASP A 256 -12.69 15.09 -12.07
CA ASP A 256 -12.47 16.43 -11.53
C ASP A 256 -11.80 16.34 -10.15
N LYS A 257 -12.31 15.49 -9.26
CA LYS A 257 -11.72 15.29 -7.92
C LYS A 257 -10.32 14.67 -7.98
N VAL A 258 -10.12 13.62 -8.77
CA VAL A 258 -8.81 12.95 -8.94
C VAL A 258 -7.78 13.87 -9.62
N SER A 259 -8.22 14.79 -10.47
CA SER A 259 -7.35 15.79 -11.10
C SER A 259 -6.77 16.79 -10.09
N GLN A 260 -7.50 17.05 -9.00
CA GLN A 260 -7.12 17.96 -7.91
C GLN A 260 -6.34 17.26 -6.78
N SER A 261 -6.30 15.93 -6.77
CA SER A 261 -5.53 15.14 -5.81
C SER A 261 -4.04 15.49 -5.85
N ARG A 262 -3.42 15.62 -4.67
CA ARG A 262 -1.95 15.66 -4.52
C ARG A 262 -1.32 14.28 -4.69
N THR A 263 -2.11 13.22 -4.61
CA THR A 263 -1.68 11.84 -4.84
C THR A 263 -1.75 11.49 -6.33
N GLY A 264 -0.62 11.11 -6.89
CA GLY A 264 -0.53 10.45 -8.18
C GLY A 264 -0.45 8.94 -8.01
N TYR A 265 -0.91 8.21 -9.02
CA TYR A 265 -0.93 6.75 -9.01
C TYR A 265 -0.85 6.20 -10.43
N ILE A 266 0.18 5.39 -10.69
CA ILE A 266 0.39 4.66 -11.93
C ILE A 266 0.53 3.18 -11.61
N THR A 267 0.06 2.33 -12.53
CA THR A 267 0.18 0.87 -12.40
C THR A 267 0.82 0.30 -13.65
N LYS A 268 1.44 -0.87 -13.50
CA LYS A 268 2.09 -1.56 -14.59
C LYS A 268 2.03 -3.07 -14.37
N LYS A 269 1.70 -3.80 -15.42
CA LYS A 269 1.69 -5.27 -15.45
C LYS A 269 2.88 -5.73 -16.29
N ILE A 270 3.69 -6.63 -15.75
CA ILE A 270 4.80 -7.25 -16.46
C ILE A 270 4.38 -8.67 -16.86
N GLN A 271 4.56 -8.97 -18.14
CA GLN A 271 4.21 -10.26 -18.73
C GLN A 271 4.99 -11.41 -18.08
N SER A 272 4.34 -12.56 -17.95
CA SER A 272 4.88 -13.74 -17.26
C SER A 272 6.21 -14.22 -17.83
N GLU A 273 6.36 -14.28 -19.16
CA GLU A 273 7.59 -14.80 -19.78
C GLU A 273 8.84 -13.98 -19.39
N ILE A 274 8.75 -12.65 -19.43
CA ILE A 274 9.86 -11.76 -19.08
C ILE A 274 10.15 -11.87 -17.58
N PHE A 275 9.10 -11.84 -16.76
CA PHE A 275 9.27 -11.90 -15.31
C PHE A 275 9.83 -13.24 -14.83
N GLU A 276 9.42 -14.35 -15.42
CA GLU A 276 9.97 -15.69 -15.13
C GLU A 276 11.45 -15.77 -15.46
N LYS A 277 11.86 -15.33 -16.66
CA LYS A 277 13.28 -15.25 -17.04
C LYS A 277 14.07 -14.39 -16.06
N PHE A 278 13.50 -13.27 -15.63
CA PHE A 278 14.13 -12.36 -14.68
C PHE A 278 14.30 -12.99 -13.29
N VAL A 279 13.26 -13.63 -12.77
CA VAL A 279 13.32 -14.36 -11.49
C VAL A 279 14.35 -15.50 -11.58
N GLN A 280 14.39 -16.22 -12.69
CA GLN A 280 15.37 -17.28 -12.91
C GLN A 280 16.80 -16.73 -12.92
N LYS A 281 17.02 -15.60 -13.59
CA LYS A 281 18.32 -14.91 -13.58
C LYS A 281 18.75 -14.48 -12.18
N CYS A 282 17.82 -13.94 -11.37
CA CYS A 282 18.09 -13.59 -9.98
C CYS A 282 18.56 -14.81 -9.17
N LYS A 283 17.92 -15.96 -9.37
CA LYS A 283 18.31 -17.24 -8.72
C LYS A 283 19.70 -17.70 -9.15
N GLU A 284 20.00 -17.66 -10.44
CA GLU A 284 21.33 -18.02 -11.00
C GLU A 284 22.44 -17.14 -10.42
N LYS A 285 22.14 -15.85 -10.24
CA LYS A 285 23.05 -14.88 -9.64
C LYS A 285 23.06 -14.94 -8.11
N GLY A 286 22.21 -15.72 -7.46
CA GLY A 286 22.18 -15.83 -6.00
C GLY A 286 21.74 -14.54 -5.28
N VAL A 287 20.94 -13.70 -5.92
CA VAL A 287 20.41 -12.45 -5.35
C VAL A 287 18.90 -12.53 -5.13
N LYS A 288 18.39 -11.83 -4.12
CA LYS A 288 16.94 -11.72 -3.88
C LYS A 288 16.35 -10.61 -4.74
N LEU A 289 15.12 -10.82 -5.19
CA LEU A 289 14.40 -9.91 -6.08
C LEU A 289 14.29 -8.48 -5.51
N ASN A 290 14.13 -8.34 -4.18
CA ASN A 290 14.10 -7.02 -3.52
C ASN A 290 15.33 -6.19 -3.82
N SER A 291 16.53 -6.77 -3.68
CA SER A 291 17.79 -6.06 -3.89
C SER A 291 18.03 -5.70 -5.34
N VAL A 292 17.48 -6.48 -6.26
CA VAL A 292 17.49 -6.13 -7.68
C VAL A 292 16.56 -4.94 -7.95
N PHE A 293 15.35 -4.93 -7.35
CA PHE A 293 14.45 -3.77 -7.42
C PHE A 293 15.05 -2.52 -6.77
N GLU A 294 15.78 -2.64 -5.66
CA GLU A 294 16.49 -1.52 -5.03
C GLU A 294 17.46 -0.84 -6.01
N VAL A 295 18.32 -1.65 -6.66
CA VAL A 295 19.33 -1.14 -7.59
C VAL A 295 18.69 -0.62 -8.87
N ILE A 296 17.79 -1.38 -9.51
CA ILE A 296 17.12 -0.98 -10.76
C ILE A 296 16.31 0.30 -10.55
N SER A 297 15.55 0.40 -9.45
CA SER A 297 14.75 1.60 -9.17
C SER A 297 15.64 2.81 -8.91
N SER A 298 16.80 2.64 -8.27
CA SER A 298 17.77 3.72 -8.10
C SER A 298 18.35 4.19 -9.45
N ILE A 299 18.68 3.27 -10.35
CA ILE A 299 19.13 3.59 -11.71
C ILE A 299 18.02 4.30 -12.51
N ALA A 300 16.78 3.80 -12.44
CA ALA A 300 15.62 4.42 -13.06
C ALA A 300 15.38 5.84 -12.54
N TYR A 301 15.56 6.07 -11.24
CA TYR A 301 15.46 7.40 -10.65
C TYR A 301 16.55 8.35 -11.17
N LYS A 302 17.80 7.88 -11.30
CA LYS A 302 18.87 8.64 -11.97
C LYS A 302 18.51 8.99 -13.41
N LYS A 303 17.98 8.04 -14.17
CA LYS A 303 17.59 8.25 -15.58
C LYS A 303 16.45 9.23 -15.75
N LEU A 304 15.50 9.19 -14.82
CA LEU A 304 14.47 10.19 -14.74
C LEU A 304 15.06 11.60 -14.54
N ASN A 305 16.00 11.75 -13.60
CA ASN A 305 16.68 13.03 -13.39
C ASN A 305 17.46 13.45 -14.65
N GLU A 306 18.19 12.54 -15.29
CA GLU A 306 18.92 12.85 -16.54
C GLU A 306 17.99 13.32 -17.66
N LYS A 307 16.83 12.66 -17.83
CA LYS A 307 15.83 12.98 -18.85
C LYS A 307 15.26 14.38 -18.65
N TYR A 308 14.82 14.70 -17.44
CA TYR A 308 14.11 15.95 -17.15
C TYR A 308 15.02 17.12 -16.80
N ALA A 309 16.26 16.86 -16.37
CA ALA A 309 17.27 17.89 -16.19
C ALA A 309 18.00 18.26 -17.50
N GLU A 310 17.78 17.48 -18.56
CA GLU A 310 18.49 17.58 -19.84
C GLU A 310 20.03 17.58 -19.70
N ARG A 311 20.54 16.88 -18.68
CA ARG A 311 21.97 16.77 -18.40
C ARG A 311 22.29 15.44 -17.73
N LYS A 312 23.57 15.04 -17.78
CA LYS A 312 24.03 13.87 -17.02
C LYS A 312 24.00 14.15 -15.51
N CYS A 313 23.69 13.13 -14.74
CA CYS A 313 23.69 13.14 -13.28
C CYS A 313 24.80 12.22 -12.76
N ASP A 314 26.05 12.58 -13.05
CA ASP A 314 27.21 11.88 -12.53
C ASP A 314 27.22 11.99 -10.99
N ASP A 315 27.65 10.93 -10.30
CA ASP A 315 27.74 10.86 -8.82
C ASP A 315 26.42 11.04 -8.04
N MET A 316 25.27 10.75 -8.65
CA MET A 316 23.99 10.81 -7.94
C MET A 316 23.93 9.80 -6.79
N LYS A 317 23.47 10.26 -5.62
CA LYS A 317 23.15 9.41 -4.48
C LYS A 317 21.65 9.27 -4.31
N VAL A 318 21.15 8.04 -4.29
CA VAL A 318 19.72 7.76 -4.13
C VAL A 318 19.48 7.15 -2.76
N ASN A 319 18.84 7.91 -1.88
CA ASN A 319 18.28 7.43 -0.62
C ASN A 319 16.94 6.75 -0.88
N TYR A 320 16.74 5.56 -0.32
CA TYR A 320 15.50 4.80 -0.44
C TYR A 320 15.16 4.12 0.89
N LEU A 321 13.91 3.67 0.98
CA LEU A 321 13.38 2.90 2.10
C LEU A 321 12.84 1.56 1.59
N ILE A 322 12.98 0.51 2.38
CA ILE A 322 12.34 -0.79 2.13
C ILE A 322 11.43 -1.12 3.30
N THR A 323 10.19 -1.47 3.01
CA THR A 323 9.26 -1.98 4.02
C THR A 323 9.58 -3.43 4.37
N ILE A 324 9.66 -3.74 5.67
CA ILE A 324 9.92 -5.07 6.21
C ILE A 324 8.68 -5.53 6.98
N ASN A 325 8.13 -6.69 6.61
CA ASN A 325 7.10 -7.35 7.41
C ASN A 325 7.75 -7.99 8.65
N ILE A 326 7.40 -7.49 9.85
CA ILE A 326 8.01 -7.96 11.10
C ILE A 326 7.30 -9.20 11.68
N ARG A 327 6.12 -9.56 11.15
CA ARG A 327 5.30 -10.66 11.68
C ARG A 327 6.03 -12.00 11.75
N GLN A 328 6.87 -12.28 10.74
CA GLN A 328 7.68 -13.51 10.68
C GLN A 328 8.67 -13.65 11.85
N PHE A 329 9.07 -12.55 12.49
CA PHE A 329 9.98 -12.57 13.64
C PHE A 329 9.24 -12.62 14.98
N LEU A 330 7.92 -12.38 14.95
CA LEU A 330 7.04 -12.36 16.12
C LEU A 330 6.11 -13.57 16.16
N ASN A 331 6.20 -14.48 15.18
CA ASN A 331 5.28 -15.61 15.00
C ASN A 331 3.81 -15.18 14.90
N ILE A 332 3.55 -14.04 14.25
CA ILE A 332 2.21 -13.53 14.01
C ILE A 332 1.78 -13.97 12.59
N PRO A 333 0.60 -14.57 12.41
CA PRO A 333 0.10 -14.87 11.07
C PRO A 333 -0.22 -13.60 10.26
N ASN A 334 -0.06 -13.65 8.94
CA ASN A 334 -0.33 -12.49 8.07
C ASN A 334 -1.79 -12.02 8.11
N TYR A 335 -2.75 -12.88 8.45
CA TYR A 335 -4.16 -12.49 8.59
C TYR A 335 -4.44 -11.68 9.88
N VAL A 336 -3.53 -11.63 10.85
CA VAL A 336 -3.72 -10.77 12.03
C VAL A 336 -3.56 -9.31 11.62
N MET A 337 -4.62 -8.53 11.81
CA MET A 337 -4.66 -7.11 11.47
C MET A 337 -3.75 -6.28 12.38
N GLY A 338 -3.46 -5.06 11.93
CA GLY A 338 -2.60 -4.09 12.58
C GLY A 338 -1.44 -3.64 11.72
N PHE A 339 -0.74 -2.61 12.18
CA PHE A 339 0.47 -2.11 11.55
C PHE A 339 1.68 -2.91 12.05
N TRP A 340 2.13 -3.90 11.27
CA TRP A 340 3.24 -4.79 11.60
C TRP A 340 4.35 -4.71 10.55
N ILE A 341 4.76 -3.49 10.25
CA ILE A 341 5.87 -3.21 9.36
C ILE A 341 6.90 -2.32 10.04
N ASP A 342 8.17 -2.50 9.67
CA ASP A 342 9.24 -1.53 9.90
C ASP A 342 9.89 -1.20 8.55
N SER A 343 10.98 -0.45 8.59
CA SER A 343 11.66 0.14 7.47
C SER A 343 13.18 -0.05 7.58
N PHE A 344 13.79 -0.47 6.49
CA PHE A 344 15.22 -0.40 6.28
C PHE A 344 15.52 0.81 5.39
N ARG A 345 16.37 1.72 5.86
CA ARG A 345 16.78 2.91 5.11
C ARG A 345 18.22 2.72 4.63
N ASN A 346 18.47 3.02 3.37
CA ASN A 346 19.79 2.87 2.78
C ASN A 346 20.00 3.86 1.62
N GLN A 347 21.23 3.88 1.10
CA GLN A 347 21.65 4.76 0.02
C GLN A 347 22.50 3.98 -0.98
N ILE A 348 22.30 4.25 -2.28
CA ILE A 348 23.16 3.78 -3.36
C ILE A 348 23.84 4.98 -4.03
N ASN A 349 25.16 4.86 -4.25
CA ASN A 349 25.95 5.81 -5.04
C ASN A 349 25.97 5.32 -6.50
N LEU A 350 25.48 6.13 -7.43
CA LEU A 350 25.33 5.77 -8.84
C LEU A 350 26.47 6.31 -9.72
N ASN A 351 27.70 6.08 -9.30
CA ASN A 351 28.91 6.41 -10.06
C ASN A 351 29.38 5.24 -10.92
N PHE A 352 28.59 4.92 -11.95
CA PHE A 352 28.90 3.91 -12.95
C PHE A 352 28.30 4.27 -14.30
N ASN A 353 28.82 3.63 -15.36
CA ASN A 353 28.34 3.80 -16.72
C ASN A 353 27.38 2.67 -17.09
N ASP A 354 26.08 2.92 -16.93
CA ASP A 354 25.01 1.95 -17.20
C ASP A 354 24.75 1.70 -18.71
N LYS A 355 25.55 2.30 -19.60
CA LYS A 355 25.46 2.09 -21.05
C LYS A 355 26.34 0.94 -21.55
N THR A 356 27.27 0.43 -20.74
CA THR A 356 28.13 -0.67 -21.16
C THR A 356 27.42 -2.01 -20.92
N GLU A 357 27.60 -2.94 -21.85
CA GLU A 357 27.10 -4.31 -21.68
C GLU A 357 27.76 -4.99 -20.46
N SER A 358 29.05 -4.67 -20.20
CA SER A 358 29.79 -5.17 -19.04
C SER A 358 29.12 -4.83 -17.71
N PHE A 359 28.48 -3.65 -17.62
CA PHE A 359 27.78 -3.23 -16.41
C PHE A 359 26.63 -4.20 -16.09
N TRP A 360 25.72 -4.44 -17.04
CA TRP A 360 24.55 -5.29 -16.83
C TRP A 360 24.90 -6.78 -16.64
N GLN A 361 26.05 -7.23 -17.16
CA GLN A 361 26.50 -8.62 -17.01
C GLN A 361 27.20 -8.92 -15.68
N SER A 362 27.90 -7.93 -15.10
CA SER A 362 28.71 -8.10 -13.88
C SER A 362 28.43 -7.04 -12.82
N GLU A 363 28.85 -5.78 -13.05
CA GLU A 363 28.88 -4.73 -12.02
C GLU A 363 27.51 -4.48 -11.37
N PHE A 364 26.44 -4.55 -12.17
CA PHE A 364 25.06 -4.48 -11.69
C PHE A 364 24.74 -5.55 -10.64
N TRP A 365 25.16 -6.79 -10.88
CA TRP A 365 24.90 -7.91 -9.98
C TRP A 365 25.76 -7.83 -8.72
N ASP A 366 26.98 -7.31 -8.83
CA ASP A 366 27.84 -7.04 -7.67
C ASP A 366 27.18 -6.00 -6.74
N LEU A 367 26.60 -4.94 -7.30
CA LEU A 367 25.80 -3.96 -6.55
C LEU A 367 24.58 -4.60 -5.89
N CYS A 368 23.87 -5.49 -6.61
CA CYS A 368 22.72 -6.22 -6.06
C CYS A 368 23.13 -7.11 -4.89
N HIS A 369 24.27 -7.79 -4.97
CA HIS A 369 24.82 -8.59 -3.88
C HIS A 369 25.16 -7.74 -2.65
N GLU A 370 25.78 -6.57 -2.86
CA GLU A 370 26.09 -5.66 -1.77
C GLU A 370 24.82 -5.21 -1.03
N GLN A 371 23.78 -4.80 -1.76
CA GLN A 371 22.53 -4.38 -1.14
C GLN A 371 21.81 -5.55 -0.46
N CYS A 372 21.80 -6.73 -1.09
CA CYS A 372 21.23 -7.94 -0.52
C CYS A 372 21.90 -8.30 0.81
N LYS A 373 23.22 -8.19 0.89
CA LYS A 373 23.97 -8.41 2.12
C LYS A 373 23.58 -7.41 3.20
N LYS A 374 23.57 -6.10 2.89
CA LYS A 374 23.20 -5.04 3.84
C LYS A 374 21.80 -5.25 4.44
N LEU A 375 20.81 -5.56 3.59
CA LEU A 375 19.44 -5.82 4.03
C LEU A 375 19.38 -7.09 4.90
N HIS A 376 20.03 -8.17 4.50
CA HIS A 376 20.06 -9.40 5.28
C HIS A 376 20.76 -9.22 6.63
N ASP A 377 21.89 -8.50 6.68
CA ASP A 377 22.59 -8.21 7.92
C ASP A 377 21.66 -7.44 8.88
N TYR A 378 20.97 -6.40 8.40
CA TYR A 378 19.97 -5.67 9.19
C TYR A 378 18.83 -6.57 9.71
N ILE A 379 18.31 -7.45 8.85
CA ILE A 379 17.23 -8.37 9.21
C ILE A 379 17.70 -9.40 10.25
N ASN A 380 18.85 -10.02 10.04
CA ASN A 380 19.42 -11.05 10.91
C ASN A 380 19.77 -10.50 12.28
N GLU A 381 20.28 -9.26 12.34
CA GLU A 381 20.52 -8.54 13.58
C GLU A 381 19.25 -8.03 14.26
N ARG A 382 18.08 -8.25 13.65
CA ARG A 382 16.78 -7.76 14.11
C ARG A 382 16.83 -6.26 14.44
N GLY A 383 17.45 -5.47 13.56
CA GLY A 383 17.66 -4.04 13.77
C GLY A 383 16.38 -3.27 14.12
N PHE A 384 15.25 -3.74 13.60
CA PHE A 384 13.89 -3.22 13.83
C PHE A 384 13.31 -3.51 15.23
N LEU A 385 13.88 -4.44 16.00
CA LEU A 385 13.45 -4.74 17.38
C LEU A 385 14.33 -4.06 18.44
N ARG A 386 15.30 -3.26 18.02
CA ARG A 386 16.19 -2.58 18.95
C ARG A 386 15.46 -1.47 19.71
N PRO A 387 15.72 -1.26 21.02
CA PRO A 387 15.08 -0.20 21.80
C PRO A 387 15.17 1.19 21.17
N GLU A 388 16.28 1.49 20.48
CA GLU A 388 16.50 2.76 19.80
C GLU A 388 15.46 3.03 18.72
N LYS A 389 14.98 2.00 18.02
CA LYS A 389 13.93 2.12 17.00
C LYS A 389 12.57 2.43 17.62
N GLN A 390 12.26 1.81 18.75
CA GLN A 390 11.02 2.07 19.48
C GLN A 390 11.00 3.51 20.01
N ILE A 391 12.14 3.99 20.52
CA ILE A 391 12.34 5.37 20.95
C ILE A 391 12.21 6.34 19.76
N GLU A 392 12.79 6.02 18.59
CA GLU A 392 12.64 6.83 17.36
C GLU A 392 11.16 7.05 17.03
N MET A 393 10.36 5.99 17.01
CA MET A 393 8.92 6.08 16.69
C MET A 393 8.14 6.85 17.77
N ALA A 394 8.42 6.63 19.05
CA ALA A 394 7.80 7.40 20.13
C ALA A 394 8.13 8.89 20.06
N ASN A 395 9.38 9.23 19.71
CA ASN A 395 9.78 10.62 19.49
C ASN A 395 9.08 11.21 18.27
N CYS A 396 8.96 10.45 17.17
CA CYS A 396 8.21 10.89 15.99
C CYS A 396 6.74 11.18 16.31
N ALA A 397 6.06 10.30 17.05
CA ALA A 397 4.67 10.51 17.46
C ALA A 397 4.53 11.79 18.28
N TYR A 398 5.39 11.96 19.29
CA TYR A 398 5.41 13.15 20.14
C TYR A 398 5.71 14.44 19.36
N MET A 399 6.61 14.39 18.39
CA MET A 399 6.90 15.53 17.52
C MET A 399 5.69 15.90 16.66
N LEU A 400 5.05 14.92 16.03
CA LEU A 400 3.85 15.15 15.21
C LEU A 400 2.69 15.70 16.05
N GLU A 401 2.50 15.19 17.28
CA GLU A 401 1.55 15.72 18.26
C GLU A 401 1.75 17.21 18.52
N ASN A 402 3.01 17.64 18.58
CA ASN A 402 3.40 19.02 18.83
C ASN A 402 3.60 19.83 17.54
N ARG A 403 3.07 19.34 16.40
CA ARG A 403 3.07 20.00 15.09
C ARG A 403 4.46 20.28 14.51
N PHE A 404 5.47 19.50 14.92
CA PHE A 404 6.75 19.53 14.24
C PHE A 404 6.60 18.94 12.83
N ARG A 405 7.25 19.57 11.85
CA ARG A 405 7.28 19.06 10.48
C ARG A 405 8.40 18.05 10.33
N LEU A 406 8.12 16.90 9.73
CA LEU A 406 9.13 15.91 9.34
C LEU A 406 9.73 16.26 7.97
N ASN A 407 10.19 17.50 7.79
CA ASN A 407 10.66 18.02 6.49
C ASN A 407 11.88 17.27 5.92
N ASP A 408 12.52 16.43 6.73
CA ASP A 408 13.90 15.97 6.52
C ASP A 408 14.05 14.45 6.59
N LEU A 409 12.96 13.66 6.57
CA LEU A 409 13.12 12.21 6.38
C LEU A 409 13.46 11.96 4.91
N MET A 410 14.71 12.11 4.51
CA MET A 410 15.04 12.23 3.09
C MET A 410 15.05 10.88 2.36
N VAL A 411 13.94 10.56 1.71
CA VAL A 411 13.78 9.32 0.93
C VAL A 411 13.23 9.68 -0.44
N HIS A 412 13.91 9.27 -1.52
CA HIS A 412 13.42 9.51 -2.89
C HIS A 412 12.21 8.62 -3.20
N TYR A 413 12.30 7.35 -2.80
CA TYR A 413 11.20 6.41 -2.89
C TYR A 413 11.30 5.31 -1.81
N SER A 414 10.15 4.74 -1.48
CA SER A 414 10.01 3.51 -0.71
C SER A 414 9.72 2.34 -1.62
N LEU A 415 10.22 1.16 -1.28
CA LEU A 415 9.94 -0.10 -1.93
C LEU A 415 9.16 -1.02 -0.97
N SER A 416 8.01 -1.50 -1.43
CA SER A 416 7.25 -2.56 -0.78
C SER A 416 7.08 -3.72 -1.76
N ASN A 417 7.57 -4.90 -1.40
CA ASN A 417 7.40 -6.12 -2.18
C ASN A 417 6.65 -7.16 -1.35
N LEU A 418 5.47 -7.56 -1.83
CA LEU A 418 4.65 -8.58 -1.18
C LEU A 418 5.00 -10.01 -1.61
N GLY A 419 5.90 -10.16 -2.58
CA GLY A 419 6.32 -11.46 -3.09
C GLY A 419 5.26 -12.15 -3.95
N ASP A 420 5.33 -13.48 -3.99
CA ASP A 420 4.37 -14.33 -4.70
C ASP A 420 3.12 -14.55 -3.84
N GLN A 421 1.98 -14.18 -4.41
CA GLN A 421 0.65 -14.24 -3.81
C GLN A 421 -0.27 -15.24 -4.51
N THR A 422 0.27 -16.05 -5.42
CA THR A 422 -0.43 -17.13 -6.11
C THR A 422 -1.12 -18.08 -5.14
N ILE A 423 -2.39 -18.37 -5.41
CA ILE A 423 -3.16 -19.41 -4.70
C ILE A 423 -3.19 -20.64 -5.60
N LYS A 424 -2.64 -21.77 -5.15
CA LYS A 424 -2.57 -23.02 -5.93
C LYS A 424 -3.72 -24.00 -5.64
N GLU A 425 -4.87 -23.50 -5.20
CA GLU A 425 -5.98 -24.34 -4.78
C GLU A 425 -6.96 -24.55 -5.95
N ASN A 426 -7.10 -25.80 -6.39
CA ASN A 426 -8.04 -26.18 -7.45
C ASN A 426 -9.48 -26.14 -6.94
N GLY A 427 -10.42 -25.70 -7.80
CA GLY A 427 -11.86 -25.80 -7.54
C GLY A 427 -12.45 -24.71 -6.66
N LYS A 428 -11.83 -23.52 -6.64
CA LYS A 428 -12.38 -22.34 -5.96
C LYS A 428 -13.33 -21.56 -6.85
N LEU A 429 -14.40 -21.03 -6.26
CA LEU A 429 -15.33 -20.10 -6.93
C LEU A 429 -14.68 -18.79 -7.37
N PHE A 430 -13.54 -18.43 -6.76
CA PHE A 430 -12.83 -17.17 -6.99
C PHE A 430 -11.37 -17.40 -7.36
N ASP A 431 -10.91 -16.69 -8.38
CA ASP A 431 -9.51 -16.64 -8.77
C ASP A 431 -8.99 -15.20 -8.73
N ILE A 432 -7.95 -14.97 -7.93
CA ILE A 432 -7.31 -13.65 -7.84
C ILE A 432 -6.36 -13.49 -9.03
N LYS A 433 -6.62 -12.49 -9.86
CA LYS A 433 -5.84 -12.23 -11.07
C LYS A 433 -4.80 -11.15 -10.87
N GLU A 434 -5.17 -10.05 -10.23
CA GLU A 434 -4.31 -8.89 -10.12
C GLU A 434 -4.40 -8.27 -8.72
N TYR A 435 -3.31 -7.65 -8.28
CA TYR A 435 -3.22 -6.99 -6.98
C TYR A 435 -2.41 -5.70 -7.09
N TYR A 436 -3.05 -4.59 -6.75
CA TYR A 436 -2.40 -3.28 -6.75
C TYR A 436 -2.71 -2.54 -5.46
N PHE A 437 -1.72 -1.84 -4.91
CA PHE A 437 -1.91 -1.06 -3.70
C PHE A 437 -1.11 0.23 -3.76
N GLY A 438 -1.56 1.23 -3.02
CA GLY A 438 -0.86 2.51 -2.94
C GLY A 438 -1.09 3.17 -1.61
N LEU A 439 -0.38 4.26 -1.39
CA LEU A 439 -0.54 5.11 -0.24
C LEU A 439 -1.04 6.49 -0.65
N SER A 440 -2.00 7.04 0.09
CA SER A 440 -2.39 8.43 -0.07
C SER A 440 -1.32 9.37 0.48
N PHE A 441 -1.01 10.42 -0.28
CA PHE A 441 -0.15 11.53 0.12
C PHE A 441 -0.96 12.82 0.33
N GLU A 442 -2.28 12.71 0.42
CA GLU A 442 -3.13 13.87 0.63
C GLU A 442 -2.78 14.58 1.94
N LYS A 443 -2.49 15.87 1.83
CA LYS A 443 -2.18 16.76 2.97
C LYS A 443 -1.01 16.26 3.84
N MET A 444 -0.14 15.43 3.28
CA MET A 444 1.14 15.10 3.88
C MET A 444 2.20 16.15 3.52
N ASP A 445 3.01 16.54 4.49
CA ASP A 445 4.20 17.38 4.25
C ASP A 445 5.36 16.56 3.68
N TYR A 446 5.26 15.24 3.80
CA TYR A 446 6.28 14.29 3.39
C TYR A 446 6.19 13.98 1.89
N LYS A 447 7.32 14.08 1.17
CA LYS A 447 7.38 14.02 -0.30
C LYS A 447 8.25 12.84 -0.75
N TYR A 448 7.62 11.74 -1.12
CA TYR A 448 8.28 10.58 -1.71
C TYR A 448 7.30 9.79 -2.59
N GLY A 449 7.81 8.78 -3.31
CA GLY A 449 6.97 7.79 -4.00
C GLY A 449 7.07 6.42 -3.34
N LEU A 450 5.99 5.65 -3.33
CA LEU A 450 5.97 4.25 -2.93
C LEU A 450 5.86 3.38 -4.18
N LEU A 451 6.92 2.63 -4.47
CA LEU A 451 6.93 1.54 -5.43
C LEU A 451 6.50 0.25 -4.74
N SER A 452 5.38 -0.27 -5.18
CA SER A 452 4.70 -1.44 -4.67
C SER A 452 4.76 -2.54 -5.71
N THR A 453 5.21 -3.73 -5.33
CA THR A 453 5.35 -4.88 -6.22
C THR A 453 4.71 -6.13 -5.61
N CYS A 454 4.06 -6.91 -6.46
CA CYS A 454 3.44 -8.18 -6.13
C CYS A 454 3.59 -9.12 -7.35
N SER A 455 3.50 -10.42 -7.13
CA SER A 455 3.39 -11.39 -8.21
C SER A 455 2.26 -12.38 -7.95
N ILE A 456 1.52 -12.72 -9.00
CA ILE A 456 0.43 -13.71 -8.98
C ILE A 456 0.50 -14.47 -10.29
N ASN A 457 0.45 -15.80 -10.24
CA ASN A 457 0.50 -16.69 -11.41
C ASN A 457 1.65 -16.36 -12.37
N ASN A 458 2.85 -16.13 -11.81
CA ASN A 458 4.07 -15.72 -12.52
C ASN A 458 4.00 -14.38 -13.27
N GLU A 459 2.91 -13.62 -13.16
CA GLU A 459 2.85 -12.23 -13.60
C GLU A 459 3.27 -11.31 -12.45
N SER A 460 3.84 -10.14 -12.77
CA SER A 460 4.19 -9.14 -11.76
C SER A 460 3.37 -7.87 -11.94
N PHE A 461 2.80 -7.41 -10.82
CA PHE A 461 1.91 -6.25 -10.74
C PHE A 461 2.60 -5.17 -9.93
N TRP A 462 2.81 -4.04 -10.57
CA TRP A 462 3.50 -2.90 -9.99
C TRP A 462 2.54 -1.73 -9.86
N SER A 463 2.70 -0.99 -8.78
CA SER A 463 2.06 0.30 -8.60
C SER A 463 3.05 1.30 -8.05
N PHE A 464 2.93 2.55 -8.49
CA PHE A 464 3.70 3.66 -7.98
C PHE A 464 2.73 4.76 -7.56
N SER A 465 2.51 4.88 -6.26
CA SER A 465 1.81 6.01 -5.66
C SER A 465 2.82 7.07 -5.26
N PHE A 466 2.57 8.35 -5.53
CA PHE A 466 3.54 9.41 -5.28
C PHE A 466 2.87 10.75 -4.97
N THR A 467 3.60 11.65 -4.33
CA THR A 467 3.16 13.05 -4.20
C THR A 467 3.40 13.77 -5.53
N ARG A 468 2.37 14.39 -6.11
CA ARG A 468 2.46 15.20 -7.33
C ARG A 468 3.28 16.48 -7.16
N ASP A 469 3.47 16.91 -5.92
CA ASP A 469 4.43 17.98 -5.58
C ASP A 469 5.89 17.57 -5.82
N LEU A 470 6.15 16.26 -5.97
CA LEU A 470 7.48 15.69 -6.19
C LEU A 470 7.69 15.31 -7.66
N ILE A 471 6.78 14.52 -8.21
CA ILE A 471 6.93 13.92 -9.53
C ILE A 471 5.62 14.00 -10.29
N SER A 472 5.69 14.39 -11.57
CA SER A 472 4.50 14.41 -12.44
C SER A 472 4.07 12.99 -12.85
N ASP A 473 2.80 12.78 -13.22
CA ASP A 473 2.39 11.42 -13.63
C ASP A 473 3.13 10.90 -14.88
N GLN A 474 3.64 11.78 -15.76
CA GLN A 474 4.45 11.34 -16.90
C GLN A 474 5.83 10.86 -16.43
N ALA A 475 6.44 11.60 -15.51
CA ALA A 475 7.72 11.22 -14.92
C ALA A 475 7.58 9.91 -14.11
N ALA A 476 6.45 9.72 -13.42
CA ALA A 476 6.13 8.47 -12.74
C ALA A 476 5.93 7.29 -13.71
N GLN A 477 5.29 7.54 -14.86
CA GLN A 477 5.18 6.54 -15.93
C GLN A 477 6.57 6.18 -16.48
N ASP A 478 7.37 7.18 -16.83
CA ASP A 478 8.75 7.00 -17.31
C ASP A 478 9.60 6.23 -16.31
N PHE A 479 9.40 6.46 -15.00
CA PHE A 479 10.08 5.72 -13.94
C PHE A 479 9.78 4.22 -14.01
N LEU A 480 8.51 3.82 -14.12
CA LEU A 480 8.13 2.41 -14.28
C LEU A 480 8.55 1.82 -15.64
N ASP A 481 8.63 2.66 -16.68
CA ASP A 481 9.12 2.28 -18.00
C ASP A 481 10.61 1.96 -17.96
N PHE A 482 11.43 2.82 -17.35
CA PHE A 482 12.84 2.54 -17.14
C PHE A 482 13.09 1.28 -16.31
N ILE A 483 12.30 1.02 -15.26
CA ILE A 483 12.43 -0.21 -14.47
C ILE A 483 12.18 -1.44 -15.36
N GLN A 484 11.13 -1.44 -16.18
CA GLN A 484 10.87 -2.53 -17.13
C GLN A 484 12.03 -2.70 -18.11
N ASP A 485 12.46 -1.62 -18.76
CA ASP A 485 13.55 -1.67 -19.75
C ASP A 485 14.84 -2.26 -19.15
N PHE A 486 15.12 -1.98 -17.88
CA PHE A 486 16.29 -2.53 -17.18
C PHE A 486 16.12 -3.98 -16.78
N ILE A 487 14.90 -4.42 -16.44
CA ILE A 487 14.62 -5.84 -16.28
C ILE A 487 14.86 -6.59 -17.58
N GLU A 488 14.40 -6.04 -18.72
CA GLU A 488 14.61 -6.63 -20.04
C GLU A 488 16.09 -6.72 -20.43
N LYS A 489 16.93 -5.80 -19.95
CA LYS A 489 18.40 -5.89 -20.13
C LYS A 489 19.08 -6.92 -19.24
N CYS A 490 18.44 -7.33 -18.14
CA CYS A 490 19.01 -8.29 -17.19
C CYS A 490 18.79 -9.74 -17.62
N VAL A 491 17.75 -10.00 -18.42
CA VAL A 491 17.40 -11.31 -18.98
C VAL A 491 18.05 -11.55 -20.32
#